data_AF-A0A351J9X0-F1
#
_entry.id   AF-A0A351J9X0-F1
#
_cell.length_a   1.000
_cell.length_b   1.000
_cell.length_c   1.000
_cell.angle_alpha   90.00
_cell.angle_beta   90.00
_cell.angle_gamma   90.00
#
_symmetry.space_group_name_H-M   'P 1'
#
loop_
_entity.id
_entity.type
_entity.pdbx_description
1 polymer ?
#
loop_
_entity_poly.entity_id
_entity_poly.type
_entity_poly.pdbx_seq_one_letter_code
_entity_poly.pdbx_strand_id
1 'polypeptide(L)'
;GWRCKKFSFGRGPETEYSNPFPTLTALNAFRFSNYCNNEPALDKAVDFLLEHWRIRKPIGPCHYGIGTLFMQVEYPFRNYNLFVYVYVLSFYKQARADKRFLEALEALKSKTVDGQIVVERVVPKLAGLSFCKKGKTSALATKRYNEIARNLQI
;
A
#
# COMPACT_ATOMS: atom_id res chain seq x y z
N GLY A 1 12.05 2.34 8.76
CA GLY A 1 10.57 2.33 8.83
C GLY A 1 10.12 2.33 10.28
N TRP A 2 8.89 1.87 10.55
CA TRP A 2 8.31 1.80 11.89
C TRP A 2 8.17 0.36 12.38
N ARG A 3 8.61 0.11 13.62
CA ARG A 3 8.46 -1.18 14.30
C ARG A 3 7.03 -1.37 14.83
N CYS A 4 6.54 -2.61 14.79
CA CYS A 4 5.29 -2.97 15.47
C CYS A 4 5.56 -3.53 16.86
N LYS A 5 4.67 -3.24 17.81
CA LYS A 5 4.69 -3.83 19.16
C LYS A 5 3.82 -5.10 19.28
N LYS A 6 3.16 -5.52 18.19
CA LYS A 6 2.34 -6.73 18.15
C LYS A 6 3.16 -7.89 17.61
N PHE A 7 3.35 -8.91 18.44
CA PHE A 7 4.18 -10.08 18.16
C PHE A 7 3.33 -11.35 18.02
N SER A 8 2.43 -11.35 17.03
CA SER A 8 1.49 -12.46 16.81
C SER A 8 2.15 -13.80 16.44
N PHE A 9 3.43 -13.77 16.06
CA PHE A 9 4.20 -14.94 15.64
C PHE A 9 5.30 -15.32 16.66
N GLY A 10 5.24 -14.77 17.88
CA GLY A 10 6.28 -14.94 18.90
C GLY A 10 7.34 -13.85 18.86
N ARG A 11 8.38 -14.00 19.67
CA ARG A 11 9.52 -13.07 19.74
C ARG A 11 10.76 -13.73 19.16
N GLY A 12 11.26 -13.20 18.06
CA GLY A 12 12.58 -13.50 17.52
C GLY A 12 13.32 -12.23 17.07
N PRO A 13 14.51 -12.37 16.45
CA PRO A 13 15.30 -11.24 15.96
C PRO A 13 14.52 -10.30 15.04
N GLU A 14 13.58 -10.83 14.25
CA GLU A 14 12.70 -10.07 13.34
C GLU A 14 11.86 -9.00 14.07
N THR A 15 11.65 -9.17 15.38
CA THR A 15 10.85 -8.23 16.17
C THR A 15 11.50 -6.90 16.42
N GLU A 16 12.82 -6.78 16.26
CA GLU A 16 13.59 -5.53 16.42
C GLU A 16 13.53 -4.64 15.16
N TYR A 17 13.01 -5.17 14.05
CA TYR A 17 13.02 -4.47 12.77
C TYR A 17 11.71 -3.73 12.45
N SER A 18 11.79 -2.86 11.44
CA SER A 18 10.64 -2.17 10.87
C SER A 18 9.65 -3.16 10.25
N ASN A 19 8.37 -2.82 10.30
CA ASN A 19 7.27 -3.64 9.80
C ASN A 19 6.57 -2.94 8.62
N PRO A 20 6.29 -3.63 7.49
CA PRO A 20 5.73 -3.02 6.29
C PRO A 20 4.44 -2.22 6.52
N PHE A 21 3.39 -2.83 7.07
CA PHE A 21 2.10 -2.13 7.18
C PHE A 21 2.10 -0.96 8.18
N PRO A 22 2.73 -1.06 9.37
CA PRO A 22 2.93 0.11 10.23
C PRO A 22 3.72 1.23 9.55
N THR A 23 4.73 0.89 8.75
CA THR A 23 5.50 1.89 7.98
C THR A 23 4.62 2.59 6.95
N LEU A 24 3.83 1.84 6.19
CA LEU A 24 2.89 2.39 5.22
C LEU A 24 1.82 3.26 5.91
N THR A 25 1.32 2.84 7.06
CA THR A 25 0.32 3.59 7.86
C THR A 25 0.90 4.91 8.35
N ALA A 26 2.13 4.91 8.87
CA ALA A 26 2.81 6.12 9.30
C ALA A 26 3.00 7.10 8.13
N LEU A 27 3.48 6.63 6.98
CA LEU A 27 3.58 7.45 5.76
C LEU A 27 2.22 7.97 5.30
N ASN A 28 1.15 7.19 5.41
CA ASN A 28 -0.19 7.65 5.08
C ASN A 28 -0.68 8.78 6.02
N ALA A 29 -0.19 8.84 7.26
CA ALA A 29 -0.45 9.97 8.16
C ALA A 29 0.44 11.17 7.82
N PHE A 30 1.75 10.95 7.64
CA PHE A 30 2.71 12.03 7.36
C PHE A 30 2.42 12.79 6.07
N ARG A 31 1.71 12.21 5.09
CA ARG A 31 1.32 12.90 3.85
C ARG A 31 0.44 14.15 4.09
N PHE A 32 -0.14 14.29 5.28
CA PHE A 32 -0.94 15.44 5.68
C PHE A 32 -0.16 16.46 6.53
N SER A 33 1.15 16.29 6.65
CA SER A 33 2.00 17.15 7.46
C SER A 33 3.06 17.86 6.61
N ASN A 34 3.65 18.92 7.16
CA ASN A 34 4.74 19.65 6.52
C ASN A 34 6.03 18.81 6.38
N TYR A 35 6.11 17.63 7.00
CA TYR A 35 7.24 16.70 6.85
C TYR A 35 7.21 15.95 5.52
N CYS A 36 6.04 15.82 4.87
CA CYS A 36 5.93 15.08 3.62
C CYS A 36 6.84 15.70 2.54
N ASN A 37 7.75 14.90 1.99
CA ASN A 37 8.76 15.33 1.01
C ASN A 37 9.77 16.38 1.51
N ASN A 38 9.82 16.65 2.82
CA ASN A 38 10.75 17.59 3.45
C ASN A 38 11.59 16.94 4.57
N GLU A 39 11.22 15.74 5.03
CA GLU A 39 11.93 15.00 6.08
C GLU A 39 12.66 13.78 5.48
N PRO A 40 14.01 13.77 5.45
CA PRO A 40 14.80 12.66 4.89
C PRO A 40 14.57 11.29 5.56
N ALA A 41 14.11 11.26 6.82
CA ALA A 41 13.75 9.99 7.46
C ALA A 41 12.52 9.33 6.81
N LEU A 42 11.60 10.11 6.22
CA LEU A 42 10.46 9.56 5.47
C LEU A 42 10.91 8.91 4.17
N ASP A 43 11.96 9.43 3.54
CA ASP A 43 12.54 8.84 2.33
C ASP A 43 13.13 7.45 2.61
N LYS A 44 13.79 7.27 3.75
CA LYS A 44 14.25 5.95 4.21
C LYS A 44 13.09 4.98 4.47
N ALA A 45 11.93 5.49 4.88
CA ALA A 45 10.74 4.68 5.09
C ALA A 45 10.05 4.30 3.78
N VAL A 46 10.06 5.19 2.78
CA VAL A 46 9.65 4.91 1.41
C VAL A 46 10.55 3.82 0.82
N ASP A 47 11.87 3.98 0.87
CA ASP A 47 12.81 3.00 0.34
C ASP A 47 12.67 1.62 1.01
N PHE A 48 12.44 1.58 2.33
CA PHE A 48 12.13 0.32 3.02
C PHE A 48 10.93 -0.43 2.42
N LEU A 49 9.86 0.29 2.05
CA LEU A 49 8.68 -0.31 1.42
C LEU A 49 8.95 -0.73 -0.03
N LEU A 50 9.76 0.03 -0.75
CA LEU A 50 10.18 -0.32 -2.11
C LEU A 50 11.10 -1.55 -2.11
N GLU A 51 12.02 -1.67 -1.16
CA GLU A 51 12.83 -2.89 -0.98
C GLU A 51 11.95 -4.09 -0.63
N HIS A 52 10.88 -3.91 0.14
CA HIS A 52 9.94 -4.99 0.40
C HIS A 52 9.27 -5.52 -0.89
N TRP A 53 8.99 -4.66 -1.88
CA TRP A 53 8.51 -5.09 -3.21
C TRP A 53 9.48 -6.05 -3.91
N ARG A 54 10.78 -5.82 -3.75
CA ARG A 54 11.85 -6.70 -4.28
C ARG A 54 11.98 -7.99 -3.46
N ILE A 55 12.00 -7.88 -2.13
CA ILE A 55 12.21 -9.01 -1.21
C ILE A 55 11.03 -9.99 -1.25
N ARG A 56 9.80 -9.49 -1.26
CA ARG A 56 8.51 -10.20 -1.25
C ARG A 56 8.23 -11.14 -0.08
N LYS A 57 9.26 -11.67 0.58
CA LYS A 57 9.16 -12.56 1.73
C LYS A 57 8.50 -11.85 2.93
N PRO A 58 7.81 -12.60 3.80
CA PRO A 58 7.35 -12.08 5.08
C PRO A 58 8.50 -11.48 5.89
N ILE A 59 8.38 -10.22 6.29
CA ILE A 59 9.38 -9.52 7.11
C ILE A 59 8.76 -8.78 8.30
N GLY A 60 9.59 -8.49 9.30
CA GLY A 60 9.23 -7.76 10.50
C GLY A 60 8.33 -8.54 11.45
N PRO A 61 7.97 -7.96 12.61
CA PRO A 61 7.25 -8.65 13.70
C PRO A 61 5.87 -9.21 13.34
N CYS A 62 5.25 -8.76 12.26
CA CYS A 62 3.93 -9.25 11.83
C CYS A 62 3.95 -10.03 10.52
N HIS A 63 5.13 -10.39 10.01
CA HIS A 63 5.29 -11.26 8.84
C HIS A 63 4.51 -10.77 7.61
N TYR A 64 4.55 -9.46 7.32
CA TYR A 64 3.95 -8.95 6.08
C TYR A 64 4.82 -9.33 4.90
N GLY A 65 4.23 -10.01 3.91
CA GLY A 65 4.86 -10.35 2.64
C GLY A 65 4.06 -9.82 1.45
N ILE A 66 4.64 -9.95 0.25
CA ILE A 66 4.01 -9.61 -1.03
C ILE A 66 3.79 -10.91 -1.81
N GLY A 67 2.57 -11.41 -1.73
CA GLY A 67 2.10 -12.60 -2.45
C GLY A 67 0.67 -12.40 -2.96
N THR A 68 -0.05 -13.49 -3.25
CA THR A 68 -1.38 -13.44 -3.89
C THR A 68 -2.36 -12.52 -3.19
N LEU A 69 -2.42 -12.55 -1.85
CA LEU A 69 -3.33 -11.69 -1.09
C LEU A 69 -2.95 -10.21 -1.10
N PHE A 70 -1.66 -9.90 -1.19
CA PHE A 70 -1.19 -8.52 -1.32
C PHE A 70 -1.56 -7.99 -2.70
N MET A 71 -1.40 -8.80 -3.75
CA MET A 71 -1.64 -8.40 -5.14
C MET A 71 -3.12 -8.11 -5.47
N GLN A 72 -4.04 -8.50 -4.58
CA GLN A 72 -5.47 -8.24 -4.76
C GLN A 72 -5.83 -6.80 -4.36
N VAL A 73 -6.63 -6.14 -5.19
CA VAL A 73 -7.24 -4.86 -4.84
C VAL A 73 -8.29 -5.08 -3.74
N GLU A 74 -8.08 -4.40 -2.60
CA GLU A 74 -9.05 -4.31 -1.51
C GLU A 74 -9.48 -2.85 -1.32
N TYR A 75 -10.78 -2.63 -1.19
CA TYR A 75 -11.36 -1.33 -0.82
C TYR A 75 -12.50 -1.54 0.18
N PRO A 76 -12.64 -0.72 1.24
CA PRO A 76 -11.77 0.40 1.64
C PRO A 76 -10.38 -0.04 2.11
N PHE A 77 -9.43 0.90 2.20
CA PHE A 77 -8.05 0.64 2.63
C PHE A 77 -7.98 0.18 4.09
N ARG A 78 -7.94 -1.14 4.32
CA ARG A 78 -7.90 -1.70 5.68
C ARG A 78 -6.68 -2.58 5.93
N ASN A 79 -6.26 -3.38 4.95
CA ASN A 79 -5.10 -4.26 5.05
C ASN A 79 -3.92 -3.79 4.20
N TYR A 80 -2.76 -4.41 4.41
CA TYR A 80 -1.59 -4.25 3.55
C TYR A 80 -1.78 -4.98 2.22
N ASN A 81 -2.13 -4.22 1.18
CA ASN A 81 -2.36 -4.71 -0.17
C ASN A 81 -1.81 -3.73 -1.21
N LEU A 82 -1.78 -4.17 -2.46
CA LEU A 82 -1.24 -3.45 -3.62
C LEU A 82 -1.85 -2.06 -3.76
N PHE A 83 -3.17 -1.94 -3.58
CA PHE A 83 -3.85 -0.69 -3.87
C PHE A 83 -3.49 0.40 -2.85
N VAL A 84 -3.56 0.11 -1.55
CA VAL A 84 -3.13 1.08 -0.53
C VAL A 84 -1.62 1.35 -0.59
N TYR A 85 -0.82 0.35 -0.96
CA TYR A 85 0.63 0.49 -1.13
C TYR A 85 0.96 1.52 -2.20
N VAL A 86 0.45 1.34 -3.43
CA VAL A 86 0.66 2.29 -4.53
C VAL A 86 0.04 3.65 -4.22
N TYR A 87 -1.16 3.66 -3.63
CA TYR A 87 -1.85 4.89 -3.25
C TYR A 87 -1.00 5.76 -2.33
N VAL A 88 -0.52 5.23 -1.21
CA VAL A 88 0.26 6.00 -0.25
C VAL A 88 1.61 6.42 -0.83
N LEU A 89 2.32 5.52 -1.52
CA LEU A 89 3.63 5.84 -2.09
C LEU A 89 3.55 6.91 -3.18
N SER A 90 2.43 7.02 -3.91
CA SER A 90 2.25 8.08 -4.91
C SER A 90 2.39 9.50 -4.35
N PHE A 91 2.16 9.72 -3.05
CA PHE A 91 2.31 11.04 -2.43
C PHE A 91 3.77 11.46 -2.23
N TYR A 92 4.71 10.50 -2.25
CA TYR A 92 6.13 10.73 -1.96
C TYR A 92 6.94 10.85 -3.25
N LYS A 93 7.61 11.99 -3.46
CA LYS A 93 8.38 12.29 -4.68
C LYS A 93 9.44 11.24 -4.97
N GLN A 94 10.15 10.75 -3.94
CA GLN A 94 11.17 9.71 -4.08
C GLN A 94 10.62 8.41 -4.70
N ALA A 95 9.37 8.05 -4.41
CA ALA A 95 8.79 6.82 -4.94
C ALA A 95 8.40 6.95 -6.43
N ARG A 96 7.96 8.12 -6.89
CA ARG A 96 7.25 8.28 -8.18
C ARG A 96 8.07 7.86 -9.39
N ALA A 97 9.38 8.06 -9.35
CA ALA A 97 10.31 7.69 -10.42
C ALA A 97 11.02 6.34 -10.17
N ASP A 98 10.79 5.70 -9.03
CA ASP A 98 11.46 4.46 -8.68
C ASP A 98 10.87 3.29 -9.48
N LYS A 99 11.74 2.48 -10.09
CA LYS A 99 11.34 1.32 -10.89
C LYS A 99 10.44 0.35 -10.12
N ARG A 100 10.72 0.10 -8.83
CA ARG A 100 9.95 -0.82 -7.98
C ARG A 100 8.53 -0.31 -7.77
N PHE A 101 8.38 1.00 -7.62
CA PHE A 101 7.07 1.65 -7.56
C PHE A 101 6.33 1.56 -8.90
N LEU A 102 7.02 1.84 -10.01
CA LEU A 102 6.41 1.78 -11.35
C LEU A 102 5.92 0.37 -11.69
N GLU A 103 6.67 -0.68 -11.31
CA GLU A 103 6.21 -2.07 -11.45
C GLU A 103 4.94 -2.34 -10.64
N ALA A 104 4.86 -1.85 -9.40
CA ALA A 104 3.66 -1.98 -8.57
C ALA A 104 2.48 -1.18 -9.13
N LEU A 105 2.74 0.00 -9.70
CA LEU A 105 1.75 0.83 -10.37
C LEU A 105 1.18 0.12 -11.60
N GLU A 106 2.02 -0.46 -12.47
CA GLU A 106 1.57 -1.23 -13.62
C GLU A 106 0.75 -2.46 -13.19
N ALA A 107 1.17 -3.13 -12.12
CA ALA A 107 0.38 -4.20 -11.52
C ALA A 107 -1.00 -3.70 -11.07
N LEU A 108 -1.12 -2.51 -10.48
CA LEU A 108 -2.41 -1.92 -10.12
C LEU A 108 -3.23 -1.50 -11.35
N LYS A 109 -2.60 -0.92 -12.39
CA LYS A 109 -3.27 -0.53 -13.64
C LYS A 109 -3.96 -1.72 -14.30
N SER A 110 -3.30 -2.89 -14.30
CA SER A 110 -3.89 -4.13 -14.81
C SER A 110 -5.13 -4.63 -14.04
N LYS A 111 -5.47 -4.01 -12.90
CA LYS A 111 -6.68 -4.28 -12.10
C LYS A 111 -7.83 -3.32 -12.40
N THR A 112 -7.70 -2.56 -13.49
CA THR A 112 -8.76 -1.65 -13.95
C THR A 112 -9.51 -2.25 -15.15
N VAL A 113 -10.79 -1.91 -15.26
CA VAL A 113 -11.64 -2.17 -16.44
C VAL A 113 -12.29 -0.84 -16.81
N ASP A 114 -12.14 -0.40 -18.05
CA ASP A 114 -12.61 0.90 -18.54
C ASP A 114 -12.17 2.07 -17.64
N GLY A 115 -10.93 2.03 -17.16
CA GLY A 115 -10.35 3.02 -16.24
C GLY A 115 -10.88 2.98 -14.80
N GLN A 116 -11.72 2.01 -14.46
CA GLN A 116 -12.29 1.86 -13.12
C GLN A 116 -11.65 0.71 -12.34
N ILE A 117 -11.43 0.93 -11.05
CA ILE A 117 -10.87 -0.09 -10.16
C ILE A 117 -11.90 -1.20 -9.90
N VAL A 118 -11.49 -2.45 -10.13
CA VAL A 118 -12.25 -3.65 -9.76
C VAL A 118 -11.84 -4.11 -8.36
N VAL A 119 -12.81 -4.32 -7.47
CA VAL A 119 -12.55 -4.81 -6.11
C VAL A 119 -12.39 -6.33 -6.15
N GLU A 120 -11.20 -6.85 -5.84
CA GLU A 120 -10.91 -8.29 -5.85
C GLU A 120 -11.11 -8.93 -4.47
N ARG A 121 -11.00 -8.15 -3.40
CA ARG A 121 -11.17 -8.61 -2.02
C ARG A 121 -11.97 -7.61 -1.20
N VAL A 122 -12.88 -8.14 -0.37
CA VAL A 122 -13.65 -7.36 0.60
C VAL A 122 -13.68 -8.10 1.93
N VAL A 123 -13.67 -7.36 3.03
CA VAL A 123 -13.93 -7.94 4.35
C VAL A 123 -15.40 -8.33 4.43
N PRO A 124 -15.77 -9.53 4.92
CA PRO A 124 -17.17 -9.99 4.95
C PRO A 124 -18.14 -8.98 5.59
N LYS A 125 -17.72 -8.30 6.66
CA LYS A 125 -18.52 -7.26 7.35
C LYS A 125 -18.88 -6.05 6.47
N LEU A 126 -18.15 -5.82 5.37
CA LEU A 126 -18.38 -4.72 4.43
C LEU A 126 -18.98 -5.20 3.10
N ALA A 127 -19.16 -6.51 2.91
CA ALA A 127 -19.60 -7.08 1.63
C ALA A 127 -21.00 -6.59 1.18
N GLY A 128 -21.83 -6.14 2.13
CA GLY A 128 -23.15 -5.55 1.84
C GLY A 128 -23.11 -4.11 1.31
N LEU A 129 -21.97 -3.42 1.41
CA LEU A 129 -21.86 -2.03 0.94
C LEU A 129 -21.74 -1.99 -0.58
N SER A 130 -22.49 -1.09 -1.21
CA SER A 130 -22.59 -0.99 -2.67
C SER A 130 -21.25 -0.68 -3.34
N PHE A 131 -20.35 0.02 -2.67
CA PHE A 131 -19.10 0.53 -3.23
C PHE A 131 -17.91 -0.42 -3.11
N CYS A 132 -18.04 -1.60 -2.52
CA CYS A 132 -16.94 -2.56 -2.39
C CYS A 132 -17.34 -4.02 -2.70
N LYS A 133 -18.30 -4.18 -3.61
CA LYS A 133 -18.72 -5.51 -4.08
C LYS A 133 -17.57 -6.20 -4.81
N LYS A 134 -17.22 -7.41 -4.37
CA LYS A 134 -16.18 -8.24 -5.00
C LYS A 134 -16.53 -8.52 -6.48
N GLY A 135 -15.54 -8.40 -7.35
CA GLY A 135 -15.66 -8.60 -8.80
C GLY A 135 -16.39 -7.48 -9.54
N LYS A 136 -16.65 -6.35 -8.89
CA LYS A 136 -17.32 -5.18 -9.51
C LYS A 136 -16.41 -3.97 -9.46
N THR A 137 -16.65 -3.05 -10.40
CA THR A 137 -16.02 -1.73 -10.37
C THR A 137 -16.52 -0.93 -9.17
N SER A 138 -15.68 -0.04 -8.67
CA SER A 138 -16.03 0.84 -7.55
C SER A 138 -15.69 2.29 -7.88
N ALA A 139 -16.72 3.16 -7.92
CA ALA A 139 -16.53 4.59 -8.15
C ALA A 139 -15.65 5.25 -7.07
N LEU A 140 -15.83 4.85 -5.80
CA LEU A 140 -15.03 5.40 -4.69
C LEU A 140 -13.58 4.92 -4.72
N ALA A 141 -13.34 3.66 -5.06
CA ALA A 141 -11.99 3.15 -5.29
C ALA A 141 -11.34 3.86 -6.48
N THR A 142 -12.08 4.02 -7.58
CA THR A 142 -11.61 4.72 -8.79
C THR A 142 -11.25 6.17 -8.50
N LYS A 143 -11.99 6.86 -7.62
CA LYS A 143 -11.61 8.20 -7.16
C LYS A 143 -10.21 8.21 -6.54
N ARG A 144 -9.87 7.20 -5.72
CA ARG A 144 -8.53 7.04 -5.11
C ARG A 144 -7.46 6.75 -6.16
N TYR A 145 -7.78 5.93 -7.17
CA TYR A 145 -6.88 5.67 -8.29
C TYR A 145 -6.60 6.94 -9.10
N ASN A 146 -7.60 7.78 -9.35
CA ASN A 146 -7.41 9.06 -10.03
C ASN A 146 -6.56 10.05 -9.21
N GLU A 147 -6.46 9.91 -7.89
CA GLU A 147 -5.49 10.68 -7.10
C GLU A 147 -4.05 10.23 -7.35
N ILE A 148 -3.83 8.92 -7.54
CA ILE A 148 -2.52 8.38 -7.94
C ILE A 148 -2.12 8.97 -9.29
N ALA A 149 -3.02 8.93 -10.27
CA ALA A 149 -2.80 9.49 -11.60
C ALA A 149 -2.41 10.98 -11.53
N ARG A 150 -3.16 11.79 -10.78
CA ARG A 150 -2.84 13.21 -10.53
C ARG A 150 -1.49 13.43 -9.85
N ASN A 151 -1.14 12.59 -8.86
CA ASN A 151 0.16 12.69 -8.19
C ASN A 151 1.34 12.40 -9.14
N LEU A 152 1.11 11.54 -10.13
CA LEU A 152 2.08 11.14 -11.14
C LEU A 152 2.02 11.99 -12.41
N GLN A 153 1.02 12.85 -12.55
CA GLN A 153 0.76 13.66 -13.75
C GLN A 153 0.53 12.79 -15.00
N ILE A 154 -0.21 11.69 -14.84
CA ILE A 154 -0.63 10.75 -15.90
C ILE A 154 -2.16 10.63 -15.97
#